data_AF-A0AAU7AJT3-F1
#
_entry.id   AF-A0AAU7AJT3-F1
#
_cell.length_a   1.000
_cell.length_b   1.000
_cell.length_c   1.000
_cell.angle_alpha   90.00
_cell.angle_beta   90.00
_cell.angle_gamma   90.00
#
_symmetry.space_group_name_H-M   'P 1'
#
loop_
_entity.id
_entity.type
_entity.pdbx_description
1 polymer ?
#
loop_
_entity_poly.entity_id
_entity_poly.type
_entity_poly.pdbx_seq_one_letter_code
_entity_poly.pdbx_strand_id
1 'polypeptide(L)'
;MIITDNSGNEGKGTNILATPYPETSYTKASELVSSAIFEHPYLKGFYATHFAAATGAAAEILQAGRQGDIKLVAFDAGPQQVCDLRAGVYDALIAQERYTMGHGSVWLLLQFLSGEVTASNIDQSVKTFLLSQRVTTWTIRKFPNFPIWKLANVKNTLDGL
;
A
#
# COMPACT_ATOMS: atom_id res chain seq x y z
N MET A 1 -10.86 1.17 5.05
CA MET A 1 -10.00 0.05 5.49
C MET A 1 -10.82 -1.22 5.40
N ILE A 2 -10.27 -2.32 4.90
CA ILE A 2 -11.00 -3.60 4.82
C ILE A 2 -10.53 -4.49 5.97
N ILE A 3 -11.48 -5.16 6.62
CA ILE A 3 -11.23 -6.02 7.79
C ILE A 3 -11.63 -7.44 7.42
N THR A 4 -10.83 -8.42 7.84
CA THR A 4 -11.09 -9.83 7.59
C THR A 4 -11.08 -10.65 8.88
N ASP A 5 -12.06 -11.54 9.02
CA ASP A 5 -12.14 -12.52 10.11
C ASP A 5 -12.34 -13.94 9.56
N ASN A 6 -12.19 -14.94 10.44
CA ASN A 6 -12.52 -16.34 10.14
C ASN A 6 -13.66 -16.88 11.02
N SER A 7 -14.51 -16.02 11.57
CA SER A 7 -15.59 -16.50 12.45
C SER A 7 -16.52 -17.45 11.68
N GLY A 8 -16.70 -18.67 12.21
CA GLY A 8 -17.55 -19.71 11.59
C GLY A 8 -16.98 -20.40 10.34
N ASN A 9 -15.74 -20.13 9.94
CA ASN A 9 -15.14 -20.59 8.67
C ASN A 9 -13.77 -21.26 8.84
N GLU A 10 -13.63 -22.17 9.81
CA GLU A 10 -12.46 -23.05 9.89
C GLU A 10 -12.30 -23.85 8.58
N GLY A 11 -11.44 -23.37 7.69
CA GLY A 11 -11.10 -24.02 6.41
C GLY A 11 -11.91 -23.60 5.17
N LYS A 12 -12.80 -22.59 5.23
CA LYS A 12 -13.69 -22.22 4.09
C LYS A 12 -13.47 -20.83 3.48
N GLY A 13 -12.52 -20.05 3.99
CA GLY A 13 -12.19 -18.70 3.49
C GLY A 13 -12.42 -17.61 4.53
N THR A 14 -11.92 -16.41 4.25
CA THR A 14 -12.03 -15.22 5.11
C THR A 14 -13.34 -14.48 4.86
N ASN A 15 -14.04 -14.06 5.92
CA ASN A 15 -15.16 -13.13 5.80
C ASN A 15 -14.63 -11.71 5.67
N ILE A 16 -15.23 -10.93 4.79
CA ILE A 16 -14.99 -9.48 4.72
C ILE A 16 -16.06 -8.80 5.57
N LEU A 17 -15.61 -8.03 6.57
CA LEU A 17 -16.49 -7.28 7.46
C LEU A 17 -16.86 -5.91 6.85
N ALA A 18 -17.72 -5.17 7.55
CA ALA A 18 -18.03 -3.79 7.19
C ALA A 18 -16.74 -2.97 7.08
N THR A 19 -16.66 -2.12 6.04
CA THR A 19 -15.48 -1.30 5.75
C THR A 19 -15.56 0.01 6.53
N PRO A 20 -14.73 0.25 7.56
CA PRO A 20 -14.71 1.54 8.22
C PRO A 20 -13.88 2.58 7.45
N TYR A 21 -14.26 3.84 7.64
CA TYR A 21 -13.68 5.01 6.99
C TYR A 21 -12.94 5.90 8.01
N PRO A 22 -11.61 5.78 8.12
CA PRO A 22 -10.80 6.59 9.01
C PRO A 22 -10.52 8.01 8.47
N GLU A 23 -11.07 8.38 7.30
CA GLU A 23 -10.64 9.55 6.53
C GLU A 23 -9.12 9.53 6.31
N THR A 24 -8.45 10.68 6.43
CA THR A 24 -6.99 10.80 6.42
C THR A 24 -6.41 10.94 7.83
N SER A 25 -7.06 10.38 8.85
CA SER A 25 -6.65 10.50 10.26
C SER A 25 -5.96 9.23 10.76
N TYR A 26 -4.74 9.38 11.27
CA TYR A 26 -4.00 8.31 11.94
C TYR A 26 -4.73 7.83 13.20
N THR A 27 -5.21 8.77 14.03
CA THR A 27 -5.87 8.49 15.31
C THR A 27 -7.17 7.73 15.09
N LYS A 28 -8.01 8.18 14.15
CA LYS A 28 -9.28 7.51 13.84
C LYS A 28 -9.05 6.10 13.29
N ALA A 29 -7.97 5.90 12.52
CA ALA A 29 -7.59 4.56 12.06
C ALA A 29 -7.18 3.65 13.23
N SER A 30 -6.41 4.16 14.19
CA SER A 30 -6.02 3.42 15.41
C SER A 30 -7.26 2.99 16.20
N GLU A 31 -8.16 3.94 16.47
CA GLU A 31 -9.42 3.70 17.21
C GLU A 31 -10.27 2.61 16.55
N LEU A 32 -10.47 2.70 15.23
CA LEU A 32 -11.24 1.71 14.47
C LEU A 32 -10.60 0.33 14.49
N VAL A 33 -9.25 0.26 14.46
CA VAL A 33 -8.52 -1.01 14.57
C VAL A 33 -8.64 -1.57 15.98
N SER A 34 -8.58 -0.73 17.01
CA SER A 34 -8.73 -1.13 18.41
C SER A 34 -10.11 -1.74 18.65
N SER A 35 -11.17 -1.05 18.18
CA SER A 35 -12.55 -1.55 18.21
C SER A 35 -12.68 -2.89 17.48
N ALA A 36 -12.11 -3.01 16.27
CA ALA A 36 -12.19 -4.25 15.51
C ALA A 36 -11.46 -5.43 16.18
N ILE A 37 -10.32 -5.18 16.81
CA ILE A 37 -9.58 -6.19 17.58
C ILE A 37 -10.42 -6.68 18.76
N PHE A 38 -11.14 -5.78 19.42
CA PHE A 38 -12.01 -6.09 20.55
C PHE A 38 -13.30 -6.83 20.13
N GLU A 39 -13.97 -6.35 19.08
CA GLU A 39 -15.26 -6.86 18.62
C GLU A 39 -15.13 -8.22 17.89
N HIS A 40 -13.99 -8.48 17.26
CA HIS A 40 -13.78 -9.67 16.43
C HIS A 40 -12.64 -10.54 16.97
N PRO A 41 -12.91 -11.49 17.89
CA PRO A 41 -11.87 -12.33 18.48
C PRO A 41 -11.16 -13.24 17.45
N TYR A 42 -11.81 -13.53 16.32
CA TYR A 42 -11.26 -14.32 15.21
C TYR A 42 -10.70 -13.48 14.05
N LEU A 43 -10.46 -12.18 14.29
CA LEU A 43 -9.87 -11.26 13.35
C LEU A 43 -8.53 -11.79 12.82
N LYS A 44 -8.35 -11.72 11.49
CA LYS A 44 -7.15 -12.24 10.79
C LYS A 44 -6.32 -11.17 10.14
N GLY A 45 -6.90 -10.04 9.77
CA GLY A 45 -6.10 -8.99 9.18
C GLY A 45 -6.87 -7.79 8.67
N PHE A 46 -6.08 -6.78 8.32
CA PHE A 46 -6.51 -5.53 7.76
C PHE A 46 -5.86 -5.31 6.40
N TYR A 47 -6.63 -4.67 5.53
CA TYR A 47 -6.13 -4.02 4.34
C TYR A 47 -6.35 -2.51 4.42
N ALA A 48 -5.25 -1.76 4.56
CA ALA A 48 -5.25 -0.32 4.69
C ALA A 48 -5.04 0.36 3.33
N THR A 49 -5.94 1.26 2.94
CA THR A 49 -6.06 1.71 1.55
C THR A 49 -5.24 2.95 1.19
N HIS A 50 -4.61 3.60 2.17
CA HIS A 50 -3.76 4.76 1.97
C HIS A 50 -2.87 4.98 3.20
N PHE A 51 -1.87 5.84 3.06
CA PHE A 51 -0.85 6.11 4.08
C PHE A 51 -1.38 6.30 5.51
N ALA A 52 -2.36 7.19 5.74
CA ALA A 52 -2.83 7.51 7.08
C ALA A 52 -3.52 6.32 7.78
N ALA A 53 -4.41 5.62 7.06
CA ALA A 53 -5.02 4.39 7.55
C ALA A 53 -3.98 3.31 7.86
N ALA A 54 -2.95 3.18 7.02
CA ALA A 54 -1.91 2.17 7.20
C ALA A 54 -1.05 2.42 8.45
N THR A 55 -0.66 3.67 8.68
CA THR A 55 0.16 4.05 9.83
C THR A 55 -0.64 3.91 11.14
N GLY A 56 -1.90 4.33 11.17
CA GLY A 56 -2.75 4.15 12.36
C GLY A 56 -3.02 2.68 12.69
N ALA A 57 -3.25 1.85 11.66
CA ALA A 57 -3.43 0.41 11.86
C ALA A 57 -2.17 -0.28 12.41
N ALA A 58 -0.99 0.05 11.86
CA ALA A 58 0.27 -0.49 12.34
C ALA A 58 0.53 -0.11 13.80
N ALA A 59 0.30 1.16 14.16
CA ALA A 59 0.47 1.64 15.53
C ALA A 59 -0.42 0.85 16.52
N GLU A 60 -1.69 0.67 16.20
CA GLU A 60 -2.62 -0.06 17.08
C GLU A 60 -2.30 -1.55 17.17
N ILE A 61 -1.95 -2.21 16.06
CA ILE A 61 -1.58 -3.63 16.07
C ILE A 61 -0.35 -3.87 16.97
N LEU A 62 0.62 -2.96 16.93
CA LEU A 62 1.78 -2.98 17.81
C LEU A 62 1.39 -2.73 19.27
N GLN A 63 0.59 -1.70 19.53
CA GLN A 63 0.11 -1.35 20.87
C GLN A 63 -0.69 -2.49 21.52
N ALA A 64 -1.53 -3.17 20.74
CA ALA A 64 -2.31 -4.32 21.19
C ALA A 64 -1.47 -5.60 21.35
N GLY A 65 -0.18 -5.58 20.99
CA GLY A 65 0.71 -6.74 21.05
C GLY A 65 0.30 -7.86 20.08
N ARG A 66 -0.37 -7.52 18.97
CA ARG A 66 -0.92 -8.49 18.00
C ARG A 66 -0.11 -8.59 16.71
N GLN A 67 1.11 -8.07 16.72
CA GLN A 67 2.04 -8.23 15.59
C GLN A 67 2.26 -9.72 15.31
N GLY A 68 2.21 -10.12 14.04
CA GLY A 68 2.36 -11.51 13.61
C GLY A 68 1.06 -12.31 13.64
N ASP A 69 0.19 -12.06 14.62
CA ASP A 69 -1.14 -12.66 14.74
C ASP A 69 -2.13 -12.07 13.74
N ILE A 70 -2.14 -10.74 13.61
CA ILE A 70 -3.00 -9.99 12.71
C ILE A 70 -2.17 -9.57 11.50
N LYS A 71 -2.65 -9.95 10.31
CA LYS A 71 -2.02 -9.61 9.06
C LYS A 71 -2.31 -8.17 8.65
N LEU A 72 -1.31 -7.47 8.15
CA LEU A 72 -1.47 -6.10 7.69
C LEU A 72 -0.89 -5.93 6.28
N VAL A 73 -1.79 -5.67 5.33
CA VAL A 73 -1.43 -5.27 3.96
C VAL A 73 -1.81 -3.80 3.78
N ALA A 74 -0.96 -2.99 3.19
CA ALA A 74 -1.23 -1.58 3.02
C ALA A 74 -0.83 -1.02 1.67
N PHE A 75 -1.52 0.04 1.24
CA PHE A 75 -1.03 0.93 0.20
C PHE A 75 0.06 1.87 0.72
N ASP A 76 0.82 2.40 -0.24
CA ASP A 76 1.99 3.23 -0.08
C ASP A 76 3.20 2.51 0.52
N ALA A 77 4.36 3.15 0.40
CA ALA A 77 5.63 2.65 0.90
C ALA A 77 6.52 3.83 1.29
N GLY A 78 6.08 4.60 2.29
CA GLY A 78 6.95 5.61 2.91
C GLY A 78 8.13 4.97 3.66
N PRO A 79 9.20 5.73 3.98
CA PRO A 79 10.40 5.17 4.61
C PRO A 79 10.09 4.36 5.89
N GLN A 80 9.26 4.91 6.79
CA GLN A 80 8.87 4.19 8.00
C GLN A 80 8.08 2.92 7.70
N GLN A 81 7.14 2.94 6.75
CA GLN A 81 6.39 1.73 6.37
C GLN A 81 7.33 0.64 5.81
N VAL A 82 8.38 1.02 5.08
CA VAL A 82 9.39 0.07 4.58
C VAL A 82 10.20 -0.52 5.74
N CYS A 83 10.60 0.30 6.72
CA CYS A 83 11.23 -0.20 7.94
C CYS A 83 10.32 -1.16 8.70
N ASP A 84 9.05 -0.80 8.87
CA ASP A 84 8.03 -1.60 9.55
C ASP A 84 7.71 -2.90 8.77
N LEU A 85 7.73 -2.86 7.44
CA LEU A 85 7.67 -4.04 6.58
C LEU A 85 8.89 -4.93 6.83
N ARG A 86 10.10 -4.40 6.94
CA ARG A 86 11.30 -5.21 7.28
C ARG A 86 11.21 -5.78 8.70
N ALA A 87 10.59 -5.05 9.63
CA ALA A 87 10.40 -5.48 11.02
C ALA A 87 9.22 -6.44 11.23
N GLY A 88 8.40 -6.70 10.21
CA GLY A 88 7.29 -7.67 10.25
C GLY A 88 5.99 -7.11 10.84
N VAL A 89 5.85 -5.79 10.83
CA VAL A 89 4.60 -5.12 11.20
C VAL A 89 3.62 -5.13 10.03
N TYR A 90 4.12 -4.90 8.82
CA TYR A 90 3.40 -5.12 7.57
C TYR A 90 3.79 -6.47 6.98
N ASP A 91 2.83 -7.21 6.44
CA ASP A 91 3.10 -8.43 5.65
C ASP A 91 3.35 -8.09 4.16
N ALA A 92 2.72 -7.02 3.67
CA ALA A 92 2.95 -6.48 2.33
C ALA A 92 2.59 -5.00 2.21
N LEU A 93 3.27 -4.31 1.29
CA LEU A 93 2.99 -2.94 0.89
C LEU A 93 2.75 -2.85 -0.61
N ILE A 94 1.84 -1.98 -1.04
CA ILE A 94 1.55 -1.68 -2.44
C ILE A 94 2.09 -0.29 -2.74
N ALA A 95 3.30 -0.24 -3.29
CA ALA A 95 4.00 1.00 -3.62
C ALA A 95 3.51 1.57 -4.96
N GLN A 96 3.28 2.88 -5.01
CA GLN A 96 2.91 3.62 -6.23
C GLN A 96 4.12 4.32 -6.84
N GLU A 97 4.13 4.52 -8.16
CA GLU A 97 5.15 5.34 -8.85
C GLU A 97 4.89 6.86 -8.69
N ARG A 98 4.91 7.35 -7.45
CA ARG A 98 4.57 8.77 -7.12
C ARG A 98 5.39 9.78 -7.93
N TYR A 99 6.68 9.52 -8.16
CA TYR A 99 7.53 10.38 -9.00
C TYR A 99 7.08 10.39 -10.47
N THR A 100 6.85 9.22 -11.07
CA THR A 100 6.40 9.11 -12.47
C THR A 100 5.06 9.80 -12.67
N MET A 101 4.14 9.69 -11.69
CA MET A 101 2.86 10.37 -11.73
C MET A 101 3.03 11.90 -11.75
N GLY A 102 3.85 12.46 -10.83
CA GLY A 102 4.06 13.91 -10.75
C GLY A 102 4.83 14.48 -11.94
N HIS A 103 5.94 13.84 -12.34
CA HIS A 103 6.70 14.26 -13.53
C HIS A 103 5.87 14.08 -14.80
N GLY A 104 5.21 12.93 -14.94
CA GLY A 104 4.42 12.57 -16.12
C GLY A 104 3.26 13.52 -16.35
N SER A 105 2.56 13.94 -15.29
CA SER A 105 1.43 14.87 -15.42
C SER A 105 1.87 16.26 -15.89
N VAL A 106 2.97 16.81 -15.35
CA VAL A 106 3.52 18.10 -15.78
C VAL A 106 4.03 18.02 -17.21
N TRP A 107 4.74 16.95 -17.57
CA TRP A 107 5.22 16.74 -18.93
C TRP A 107 4.06 16.64 -19.93
N LEU A 108 3.03 15.86 -19.59
CA LEU A 108 1.84 15.70 -20.41
C LEU A 108 1.09 17.02 -20.61
N LEU A 109 1.02 17.86 -19.58
CA LEU A 109 0.44 19.20 -19.69
C LEU A 109 1.18 20.07 -20.71
N LEU A 110 2.52 20.05 -20.71
CA LEU A 110 3.32 20.78 -21.71
C LEU A 110 3.07 20.28 -23.14
N GLN A 111 2.99 18.97 -23.32
CA GLN A 111 2.68 18.37 -24.63
C GLN A 111 1.26 18.75 -25.11
N PHE A 112 0.30 18.81 -24.19
CA PHE A 112 -1.05 19.23 -24.52
C PHE A 112 -1.11 20.71 -24.93
N LEU A 113 -0.42 21.59 -24.18
CA LEU A 113 -0.37 23.03 -24.47
C LEU A 113 0.38 23.36 -25.77
N SER A 114 1.34 22.53 -26.18
CA SER A 114 2.06 22.64 -27.46
C SER A 114 1.32 22.00 -28.64
N GLY A 115 0.22 21.31 -28.39
CA GLY A 115 -0.56 20.60 -29.42
C GLY A 115 0.04 19.27 -29.86
N GLU A 116 1.08 18.77 -29.18
CA GLU A 116 1.70 17.46 -29.47
C GLU A 116 0.78 16.28 -29.13
N VAL A 117 -0.10 16.44 -28.13
CA VAL A 117 -1.06 15.40 -27.71
C VAL A 117 -2.45 15.99 -27.50
N THR A 118 -3.47 15.15 -27.69
CA THR A 118 -4.87 15.49 -27.42
C THR A 118 -5.44 14.60 -26.30
N ALA A 119 -6.62 14.96 -25.78
CA ALA A 119 -7.24 14.21 -24.68
C ALA A 119 -7.49 12.73 -24.99
N SER A 120 -7.70 12.37 -26.26
CA SER A 120 -7.88 10.97 -26.69
C SER A 120 -6.57 10.17 -26.70
N ASN A 121 -5.41 10.83 -26.60
CA ASN A 121 -4.10 10.18 -26.56
C ASN A 121 -3.63 9.84 -25.13
N ILE A 122 -4.38 10.21 -24.09
CA ILE A 122 -3.95 10.11 -22.70
C ILE A 122 -4.32 8.74 -22.11
N ASP A 123 -3.31 7.93 -21.80
CA ASP A 123 -3.46 6.76 -20.94
C ASP A 123 -3.51 7.20 -19.46
N GLN A 124 -4.51 6.75 -18.73
CA GLN A 124 -4.75 7.06 -17.31
C GLN A 124 -4.31 5.94 -16.36
N SER A 125 -3.63 4.90 -16.89
CA SER A 125 -3.19 3.77 -16.08
C SER A 125 -2.15 4.17 -15.02
N VAL A 126 -2.34 3.66 -13.80
CA VAL A 126 -1.41 3.87 -12.67
C VAL A 126 -0.63 2.59 -12.41
N LYS A 127 0.70 2.72 -12.30
CA LYS A 127 1.58 1.60 -12.00
C LYS A 127 1.79 1.44 -10.50
N THR A 128 1.66 0.20 -10.03
CA THR A 128 1.88 -0.19 -8.64
C THR A 128 2.80 -1.41 -8.55
N PHE A 129 3.49 -1.53 -7.42
CA PHE A 129 4.39 -2.64 -7.10
C PHE A 129 4.01 -3.26 -5.76
N LEU A 130 4.05 -4.58 -5.68
CA LEU A 130 3.87 -5.31 -4.43
C LEU A 130 5.23 -5.56 -3.77
N LEU A 131 5.39 -5.09 -2.54
CA LEU A 131 6.53 -5.35 -1.67
C LEU A 131 6.07 -6.32 -0.57
N SER A 132 6.83 -7.38 -0.30
CA SER A 132 6.51 -8.34 0.76
C SER A 132 7.78 -8.95 1.35
N GLN A 133 7.77 -9.25 2.65
CA GLN A 133 8.87 -9.92 3.33
C GLN A 133 9.24 -11.28 2.70
N ARG A 134 8.27 -11.99 2.12
CA ARG A 134 8.45 -13.36 1.59
C ARG A 134 8.94 -13.38 0.14
N VAL A 135 9.00 -12.22 -0.51
CA VAL A 135 9.49 -12.07 -1.88
C VAL A 135 10.83 -11.36 -1.81
N THR A 136 11.92 -12.14 -1.69
CA THR A 136 13.31 -11.63 -1.70
C THR A 136 13.74 -11.10 -3.07
N THR A 137 13.00 -11.45 -4.13
CA THR A 137 13.17 -10.92 -5.48
C THR A 137 12.24 -9.76 -5.75
N TRP A 138 12.78 -8.54 -5.71
CA TRP A 138 12.20 -7.33 -6.29
C TRP A 138 11.87 -7.57 -7.78
N THR A 139 10.72 -8.15 -8.06
CA THR A 139 10.31 -8.43 -9.44
C THR A 139 9.74 -7.14 -10.00
N ILE A 140 10.65 -6.22 -10.37
CA ILE A 140 10.35 -5.19 -11.35
C ILE A 140 10.05 -5.96 -12.64
N ARG A 141 8.78 -6.26 -12.92
CA ARG A 141 8.38 -6.71 -14.26
C ARG A 141 8.66 -5.55 -15.20
N LYS A 142 9.85 -5.57 -15.81
CA LYS A 142 10.20 -4.75 -16.97
C LYS A 142 9.21 -5.09 -18.07
N PHE A 143 8.43 -4.11 -18.49
CA PHE A 143 7.72 -4.17 -19.76
C PHE A 143 8.66 -3.73 -20.88
N PRO A 144 8.63 -4.40 -22.04
CA PRO A 144 9.43 -4.00 -23.20
C PRO A 144 9.01 -2.59 -23.62
N ASN A 145 9.99 -1.73 -23.88
CA ASN A 145 9.90 -0.30 -24.26
C ASN A 145 9.99 0.74 -23.13
N PHE A 146 10.37 0.36 -21.90
CA PHE A 146 10.75 1.35 -20.88
C PHE A 146 12.23 1.74 -21.00
N PRO A 147 12.58 3.03 -21.21
CA PRO A 147 13.97 3.45 -21.38
C PRO A 147 14.79 3.20 -20.12
N ILE A 148 15.90 2.48 -20.28
CA ILE A 148 16.70 1.84 -19.23
C ILE A 148 17.27 2.89 -18.24
N TRP A 149 17.51 4.13 -18.69
CA TRP A 149 18.03 5.22 -17.87
C TRP A 149 17.03 5.78 -16.85
N LYS A 150 15.71 5.58 -17.02
CA LYS A 150 14.69 6.02 -16.03
C LYS A 150 14.59 5.07 -14.82
N LEU A 151 15.03 3.82 -14.95
CA LEU A 151 15.04 2.83 -13.86
C LEU A 151 16.21 3.02 -12.88
N ALA A 152 17.29 3.68 -13.31
CA ALA A 152 18.45 3.96 -12.45
C ALA A 152 18.06 4.80 -11.23
N ASN A 153 17.10 5.73 -11.38
CA ASN A 153 16.62 6.56 -10.28
C ASN A 153 15.73 5.80 -9.29
N VAL A 154 14.94 4.81 -9.74
CA VAL A 154 14.09 4.01 -8.83
C VAL A 154 14.94 3.06 -7.98
N LYS A 155 15.98 2.46 -8.56
CA LYS A 155 16.91 1.60 -7.83
C LYS A 155 17.72 2.40 -6.80
N ASN A 156 18.24 3.58 -7.18
CA ASN A 156 18.99 4.44 -6.26
C ASN A 156 18.15 5.05 -5.13
N THR A 157 16.84 5.23 -5.32
CA THR A 157 15.95 5.75 -4.26
C THR A 157 15.59 4.67 -3.22
N LEU A 158 15.71 3.38 -3.59
CA LEU A 158 15.41 2.25 -2.71
C LEU A 158 16.67 1.59 -2.10
N ASP A 159 17.82 1.66 -2.78
CA ASP A 159 19.11 1.20 -2.25
C ASP A 159 19.76 2.23 -1.31
N GLY A 160 19.26 3.48 -1.29
CA GLY A 160 19.70 4.59 -0.43
C GLY A 160 18.85 4.81 0.84
N LEU A 161 17.91 3.91 1.16
CA LEU A 161 17.03 3.90 2.35
C LEU A 161 16.98 2.50 3.01
#